data_AF-A0A9C7PK98-F1
#
_entry.id   AF-A0A9C7PK98-F1
#
_cell.length_a   1.000
_cell.length_b   1.000
_cell.length_c   1.000
_cell.angle_alpha   90.00
_cell.angle_beta   90.00
_cell.angle_gamma   90.00
#
_symmetry.space_group_name_H-M   'P 1'
#
loop_
_entity.id
_entity.type
_entity.pdbx_description
1 polymer ?
#
loop_
_entity_poly.entity_id
_entity_poly.type
_entity_poly.pdbx_seq_one_letter_code
_entity_poly.pdbx_strand_id
1 'polypeptide(L)'
;MLLRSPKLIRSICEQVRDSVPERTPVTAKIRLGYDSDEQFEKILDALSGVALSEITIHARTKRQGYRPPAHWHQLKQARLMLPYPVIANGELWTPADVARCAEMSGCDAFMLARGALCRPDLGAAIVAAHRGEVGPTFSWPEAQQLLVTFWPVTGRCTTRATRSIR
;
A
#
# COMPACT_ATOMS: atom_id res chain seq x y z
N MET A 1 5.58 -15.17 12.98
CA MET A 1 5.25 -14.21 11.90
C MET A 1 3.88 -13.60 12.16
N LEU A 2 3.74 -12.26 12.09
CA LEU A 2 2.54 -11.52 12.56
C LEU A 2 1.22 -11.97 11.93
N LEU A 3 1.17 -12.18 10.60
CA LEU A 3 -0.05 -12.61 9.86
C LEU A 3 -0.59 -14.00 10.25
N ARG A 4 0.08 -14.73 11.15
CA ARG A 4 -0.43 -15.99 11.72
C ARG A 4 -1.04 -15.83 13.11
N SER A 5 -0.94 -14.63 13.71
CA SER A 5 -1.37 -14.38 15.07
C SER A 5 -2.17 -13.07 15.13
N PRO A 6 -3.49 -13.12 14.86
CA PRO A 6 -4.37 -11.96 14.95
C PRO A 6 -4.28 -11.25 16.31
N LYS A 7 -4.18 -12.02 17.40
CA LYS A 7 -4.01 -11.49 18.77
C LYS A 7 -2.74 -10.64 18.90
N LEU A 8 -1.63 -11.09 18.32
CA LEU A 8 -0.37 -10.34 18.35
C LEU A 8 -0.43 -9.08 17.48
N ILE A 9 -1.09 -9.14 16.32
CA ILE A 9 -1.32 -7.95 15.48
C ILE A 9 -2.08 -6.89 16.27
N ARG A 10 -3.21 -7.28 16.88
CA ARG A 10 -4.01 -6.38 17.72
C ARG A 10 -3.17 -5.74 18.83
N SER A 11 -2.48 -6.57 19.63
CA SER A 11 -1.68 -6.08 20.75
C SER A 11 -0.59 -5.09 20.32
N ILE A 12 0.06 -5.32 19.18
CA ILE A 12 1.05 -4.38 18.64
C ILE A 12 0.37 -3.07 18.21
N CYS A 13 -0.74 -3.15 17.48
CA CYS A 13 -1.44 -1.96 17.00
C CYS A 13 -2.01 -1.12 18.15
N GLU A 14 -2.56 -1.74 19.20
CA GLU A 14 -3.00 -1.06 20.42
C GLU A 14 -1.83 -0.36 21.12
N GLN A 15 -0.72 -1.07 21.37
CA GLN A 15 0.44 -0.46 22.04
C GLN A 15 1.03 0.71 21.24
N VAL A 16 1.12 0.59 19.91
CA VAL A 16 1.59 1.69 19.05
C VAL A 16 0.63 2.87 19.14
N ARG A 17 -0.68 2.63 19.11
CA ARG A 17 -1.71 3.66 19.21
C ARG A 17 -1.62 4.41 20.54
N ASP A 18 -1.45 3.69 21.65
CA ASP A 18 -1.35 4.26 22.99
C ASP A 18 -0.04 5.02 23.22
N SER A 19 1.00 4.69 22.44
CA SER A 19 2.34 5.29 22.57
C SER A 19 2.49 6.64 21.88
N VAL A 20 1.49 7.10 21.14
CA VAL A 20 1.55 8.36 20.37
C VAL A 20 0.32 9.24 20.63
N PRO A 21 0.48 10.59 20.62
CA PRO A 21 -0.64 11.51 20.83
C PRO A 21 -1.83 11.20 19.92
N GLU A 22 -3.05 11.40 20.42
CA GLU A 22 -4.29 11.09 19.69
C GLU A 22 -4.33 11.69 18.27
N ARG A 23 -3.86 12.94 18.13
CA ARG A 23 -3.76 13.64 16.83
C ARG A 23 -2.82 13.00 15.82
N THR A 24 -1.89 12.16 16.25
CA THR A 24 -0.91 11.51 15.37
C THR A 24 -1.59 10.32 14.69
N PRO A 25 -1.73 10.28 13.36
CA PRO A 25 -2.35 9.14 12.70
C PRO A 25 -1.54 7.85 12.91
N VAL A 26 -2.22 6.74 13.17
CA VAL A 26 -1.61 5.42 13.24
C VAL A 26 -2.27 4.55 12.20
N THR A 27 -1.47 4.04 11.26
CA THR A 27 -1.95 3.27 10.12
C THR A 27 -1.30 1.90 10.12
N ALA A 28 -1.97 0.91 9.52
CA ALA A 28 -1.42 -0.42 9.36
C ALA A 28 -1.33 -0.79 7.88
N LYS A 29 -0.33 -1.60 7.51
CA LYS A 29 -0.23 -2.21 6.19
C LYS A 29 -0.08 -3.71 6.29
N ILE A 30 -1.02 -4.45 5.72
CA ILE A 30 -1.06 -5.91 5.79
C ILE A 30 -1.17 -6.56 4.40
N ARG A 31 -1.11 -7.89 4.41
CA ARG A 31 -1.44 -8.79 3.31
C ARG A 31 -2.67 -9.61 3.72
N LEU A 32 -3.30 -10.29 2.76
CA LEU A 32 -4.48 -11.13 3.04
C LEU A 32 -4.19 -12.26 4.04
N GLY A 33 -2.94 -12.71 4.10
CA GLY A 33 -2.52 -13.74 5.05
C GLY A 33 -1.10 -14.19 4.77
N TYR A 34 -0.66 -15.27 5.43
CA TYR A 34 0.70 -15.78 5.26
C TYR A 34 0.80 -16.83 4.15
N ASP A 35 0.34 -18.07 4.40
CA ASP A 35 0.32 -19.15 3.39
C ASP A 35 -0.95 -19.07 2.55
N SER A 36 -2.09 -19.07 3.24
CA SER A 36 -3.44 -18.82 2.73
C SER A 36 -4.01 -17.53 3.35
N ASP A 37 -5.21 -17.17 2.92
CA ASP A 37 -6.05 -16.07 3.39
C ASP A 37 -7.12 -16.52 4.41
N GLU A 38 -7.10 -17.78 4.87
CA GLU A 38 -8.05 -18.32 5.86
C GLU A 38 -8.09 -17.52 7.19
N GLN A 39 -6.99 -16.85 7.54
CA GLN A 39 -6.89 -16.02 8.74
C GLN A 39 -7.36 -14.58 8.49
N PHE A 40 -7.67 -14.19 7.26
CA PHE A 40 -7.92 -12.80 6.89
C PHE A 40 -9.05 -12.21 7.71
N GLU A 41 -10.20 -12.88 7.77
CA GLU A 41 -11.34 -12.46 8.58
C GLU A 41 -11.00 -12.28 10.07
N LYS A 42 -10.24 -13.23 10.64
CA LYS A 42 -9.79 -13.15 12.05
C LYS A 42 -8.83 -11.98 12.27
N ILE A 43 -8.00 -11.64 11.29
CA ILE A 43 -7.13 -10.46 11.34
C ILE A 43 -7.97 -9.19 11.29
N LEU A 44 -8.98 -9.11 10.41
CA LEU A 44 -9.88 -7.97 10.31
C LEU A 44 -10.68 -7.78 11.60
N ASP A 45 -11.26 -8.85 12.14
CA ASP A 45 -11.98 -8.84 13.42
C ASP A 45 -11.09 -8.32 14.56
N ALA A 46 -9.86 -8.84 14.67
CA ALA A 46 -8.90 -8.40 15.68
C ALA A 46 -8.53 -6.91 15.56
N LEU A 47 -8.53 -6.37 14.34
CA LEU A 47 -8.20 -4.97 14.06
C LEU A 47 -9.40 -4.03 14.15
N SER A 48 -10.63 -4.53 14.01
CA SER A 48 -11.85 -3.72 14.04
C SER A 48 -12.03 -2.92 15.34
N GLY A 49 -11.54 -3.46 16.45
CA GLY A 49 -11.55 -2.82 17.77
C GLY A 49 -10.35 -1.91 18.08
N VAL A 50 -9.43 -1.72 17.13
CA VAL A 50 -8.24 -0.87 17.31
C VAL A 50 -8.46 0.49 16.66
N ALA A 51 -8.12 1.58 17.34
CA ALA A 51 -8.25 2.95 16.85
C ALA A 51 -7.17 3.30 15.80
N LEU A 52 -7.20 2.62 14.66
CA LEU A 52 -6.38 2.95 13.48
C LEU A 52 -7.04 4.06 12.67
N SER A 53 -6.22 4.92 12.07
CA SER A 53 -6.69 5.99 11.17
C SER A 53 -7.06 5.45 9.79
N GLU A 54 -6.35 4.43 9.31
CA GLU A 54 -6.58 3.75 8.04
C GLU A 54 -5.79 2.44 7.97
N ILE A 55 -6.17 1.56 7.04
CA ILE A 55 -5.42 0.34 6.73
C ILE A 55 -5.17 0.19 5.24
N THR A 56 -3.92 -0.11 4.86
CA THR A 56 -3.61 -0.53 3.49
C THR A 56 -3.50 -2.04 3.41
N ILE A 57 -4.23 -2.65 2.48
CA ILE A 57 -4.21 -4.10 2.29
C ILE A 57 -3.68 -4.43 0.90
N HIS A 58 -2.51 -5.09 0.88
CA HIS A 58 -2.01 -5.70 -0.34
C HIS A 58 -2.81 -6.99 -0.58
N ALA A 59 -3.57 -7.04 -1.67
CA ALA A 59 -4.54 -8.12 -1.97
C ALA A 59 -3.90 -9.45 -2.41
N ARG A 60 -2.86 -9.91 -1.70
CA ARG A 60 -2.19 -11.21 -1.85
C ARG A 60 -1.73 -11.72 -0.50
N THR A 61 -1.56 -13.02 -0.37
CA THR A 61 -0.87 -13.62 0.77
C THR A 61 0.64 -13.37 0.69
N LYS A 62 1.38 -13.59 1.78
CA LYS A 62 2.84 -13.54 1.77
C LYS A 62 3.41 -14.58 0.80
N ARG A 63 2.90 -15.80 0.82
CA ARG A 63 3.38 -16.93 -0.01
C ARG A 63 3.27 -16.66 -1.51
N GLN A 64 2.23 -15.96 -1.95
CA GLN A 64 2.07 -15.54 -3.35
C GLN A 64 3.13 -14.50 -3.78
N GLY A 65 3.76 -13.79 -2.83
CA GLY A 65 4.80 -12.81 -3.12
C GLY A 65 4.31 -11.70 -4.04
N TYR A 66 4.93 -11.60 -5.21
CA TYR A 66 4.60 -10.61 -6.25
C TYR A 66 4.01 -11.24 -7.52
N ARG A 67 3.64 -12.52 -7.47
CA ARG A 67 2.98 -13.20 -8.59
C ARG A 67 1.54 -12.66 -8.76
N PRO A 68 1.10 -12.34 -9.98
CA PRO A 68 -0.30 -12.02 -10.23
C PRO A 68 -1.20 -13.27 -10.10
N PRO A 69 -2.53 -13.10 -9.97
CA PRO A 69 -3.24 -11.83 -9.80
C PRO A 69 -3.22 -11.30 -8.35
N ALA A 70 -3.65 -10.06 -8.17
CA ALA A 70 -4.08 -9.56 -6.85
C ALA A 70 -5.59 -9.78 -6.70
N HIS A 71 -6.00 -10.31 -5.55
CA HIS A 71 -7.36 -10.73 -5.25
C HIS A 71 -8.19 -9.56 -4.70
N TRP A 72 -8.40 -8.51 -5.50
CA TRP A 72 -9.03 -7.25 -5.05
C TRP A 72 -10.43 -7.44 -4.44
N HIS A 73 -11.20 -8.43 -4.92
CA HIS A 73 -12.53 -8.74 -4.40
C HIS A 73 -12.54 -9.05 -2.88
N GLN A 74 -11.45 -9.60 -2.35
CA GLN A 74 -11.30 -9.90 -0.92
C GLN A 74 -11.37 -8.62 -0.06
N LEU A 75 -11.01 -7.46 -0.61
CA LEU A 75 -11.00 -6.21 0.12
C LEU A 75 -12.41 -5.68 0.44
N LYS A 76 -13.45 -6.18 -0.25
CA LYS A 76 -14.84 -5.86 0.05
C LYS A 76 -15.20 -6.25 1.48
N GLN A 77 -14.74 -7.42 1.95
CA GLN A 77 -14.96 -7.86 3.32
C GLN A 77 -14.28 -6.93 4.34
N ALA A 78 -13.05 -6.49 4.05
CA ALA A 78 -12.33 -5.56 4.92
C ALA A 78 -13.09 -4.23 5.09
N ARG A 79 -13.65 -3.68 4.01
CA ARG A 79 -14.47 -2.45 4.09
C ARG A 79 -15.74 -2.61 4.91
N LEU A 80 -16.34 -3.81 4.92
CA LEU A 80 -17.55 -4.08 5.68
C LEU A 80 -17.27 -4.30 7.17
N MET A 81 -16.09 -4.83 7.51
CA MET A 81 -15.73 -5.19 8.88
C MET A 81 -15.01 -4.08 9.65
N LEU A 82 -14.30 -3.18 8.96
CA LEU A 82 -13.44 -2.19 9.60
C LEU A 82 -14.13 -0.81 9.66
N PRO A 83 -14.05 -0.09 10.80
CA PRO A 83 -14.71 1.20 10.97
C PRO A 83 -13.94 2.37 10.34
N TYR A 84 -12.78 2.11 9.72
CA TYR A 84 -11.87 3.12 9.15
C TYR A 84 -11.54 2.80 7.68
N PRO A 85 -11.03 3.78 6.90
CA PRO A 85 -10.76 3.61 5.48
C PRO A 85 -9.82 2.43 5.16
N VAL A 86 -10.18 1.69 4.11
CA VAL A 86 -9.36 0.62 3.54
C VAL A 86 -8.76 1.09 2.21
N ILE A 87 -7.43 1.11 2.14
CA ILE A 87 -6.67 1.47 0.95
C ILE A 87 -6.28 0.19 0.20
N ALA A 88 -6.74 0.09 -1.04
CA ALA A 88 -6.44 -1.05 -1.90
C ALA A 88 -5.00 -0.97 -2.45
N ASN A 89 -4.30 -2.11 -2.46
CA ASN A 89 -2.94 -2.20 -2.96
C ASN A 89 -2.67 -3.51 -3.72
N GLY A 90 -1.86 -3.41 -4.77
CA GLY A 90 -1.34 -4.53 -5.54
C GLY A 90 -1.85 -4.55 -6.98
N GLU A 91 -0.95 -4.76 -7.94
CA GLU A 91 -1.23 -4.86 -9.38
C GLU A 91 -1.94 -3.63 -10.00
N LEU A 92 -1.69 -2.43 -9.46
CA LEU A 92 -2.15 -1.16 -10.02
C LEU A 92 -1.06 -0.58 -10.94
N TRP A 93 -1.19 -0.78 -12.25
CA TRP A 93 -0.21 -0.37 -13.25
C TRP A 93 -0.72 0.74 -14.18
N THR A 94 -2.03 0.87 -14.31
CA THR A 94 -2.72 1.81 -15.20
C THR A 94 -3.95 2.43 -14.52
N PRO A 95 -4.47 3.56 -15.03
CA PRO A 95 -5.75 4.10 -14.57
C PRO A 95 -6.90 3.09 -14.67
N ALA A 96 -6.91 2.25 -15.71
CA ALA A 96 -7.90 1.20 -15.87
C ALA A 96 -7.81 0.12 -14.78
N ASP A 97 -6.60 -0.21 -14.30
CA ASP A 97 -6.45 -1.16 -13.17
C ASP A 97 -7.03 -0.58 -11.89
N VAL A 98 -6.85 0.72 -11.64
CA VAL A 98 -7.46 1.40 -10.48
C VAL A 98 -8.97 1.39 -10.59
N ALA A 99 -9.54 1.70 -11.76
CA ALA A 99 -10.99 1.64 -11.97
C ALA A 99 -11.56 0.24 -11.72
N ARG A 100 -10.93 -0.81 -12.27
CA ARG A 100 -11.35 -2.21 -12.02
C ARG A 100 -11.16 -2.62 -10.56
N CYS A 101 -10.08 -2.17 -9.93
CA CYS A 101 -9.85 -2.40 -8.51
C CYS A 101 -10.95 -1.75 -7.66
N ALA A 102 -11.33 -0.51 -7.96
CA ALA A 102 -12.43 0.20 -7.31
C ALA A 102 -13.74 -0.59 -7.42
N GLU A 103 -14.09 -1.02 -8.64
CA GLU A 103 -15.30 -1.81 -8.91
C GLU A 103 -15.33 -3.14 -8.13
N MET A 104 -14.22 -3.89 -8.15
CA MET A 104 -14.15 -5.20 -7.50
C MET A 104 -14.09 -5.12 -5.98
N SER A 105 -13.35 -4.15 -5.44
CA SER A 105 -13.08 -4.02 -3.99
C SER A 105 -14.07 -3.13 -3.26
N GLY A 106 -14.77 -2.25 -3.98
CA GLY A 106 -15.51 -1.13 -3.40
C GLY A 106 -14.63 -0.06 -2.76
N CYS A 107 -13.29 -0.13 -2.89
CA CYS A 107 -12.38 0.88 -2.35
C CYS A 107 -12.38 2.17 -3.16
N ASP A 108 -12.17 3.28 -2.46
CA ASP A 108 -12.07 4.66 -2.96
C ASP A 108 -10.66 5.23 -2.83
N ALA A 109 -9.80 4.58 -2.04
CA ALA A 109 -8.39 4.94 -1.88
C ALA A 109 -7.46 3.82 -2.36
N PHE A 110 -6.34 4.20 -2.98
CA PHE A 110 -5.40 3.28 -3.61
C PHE A 110 -3.95 3.63 -3.29
N MET A 111 -3.14 2.62 -2.96
CA MET A 111 -1.69 2.78 -2.81
C MET A 111 -0.98 2.22 -4.04
N LEU A 112 -0.27 3.09 -4.73
CA LEU A 112 0.59 2.73 -5.87
C LEU A 112 2.00 2.36 -5.38
N ALA A 113 2.67 1.46 -6.10
CA ALA A 113 4.03 1.05 -5.78
C ALA A 113 4.85 0.86 -7.07
N ARG A 114 5.05 -0.39 -7.51
CA ARG A 114 5.82 -0.71 -8.71
C ARG A 114 5.32 0.03 -9.96
N GLY A 115 4.00 0.15 -10.13
CA GLY A 115 3.41 0.92 -11.24
C GLY A 115 3.85 2.38 -11.27
N ALA A 116 3.92 3.05 -10.11
CA ALA A 116 4.36 4.44 -10.03
C ALA A 116 5.86 4.60 -10.30
N LEU A 117 6.68 3.59 -9.98
CA LEU A 117 8.09 3.59 -10.35
C LEU A 117 8.29 3.37 -11.87
N CYS A 118 7.53 2.45 -12.46
CA CYS A 118 7.60 2.17 -13.90
C CYS A 118 7.00 3.28 -14.75
N ARG A 119 6.00 3.99 -14.23
CA ARG A 119 5.32 5.11 -14.87
C ARG A 119 5.22 6.27 -13.88
N PRO A 120 6.20 7.20 -13.87
CA PRO A 120 6.22 8.33 -12.95
C PRO A 120 4.96 9.23 -13.03
N ASP A 121 4.29 9.23 -14.18
CA ASP A 121 3.04 9.94 -14.45
C ASP A 121 1.77 9.20 -13.98
N LEU A 122 1.87 7.96 -13.49
CA LEU A 122 0.72 7.11 -13.20
C LEU A 122 -0.29 7.78 -12.26
N GLY A 123 0.19 8.44 -11.20
CA GLY A 123 -0.67 9.15 -10.26
C GLY A 123 -1.49 10.25 -10.94
N ALA A 124 -0.84 11.08 -11.75
CA ALA A 124 -1.51 12.15 -12.50
C ALA A 124 -2.48 11.58 -13.55
N ALA A 125 -2.11 10.49 -14.23
CA ALA A 125 -2.97 9.81 -15.18
C ALA A 125 -4.22 9.21 -14.52
N ILE A 126 -4.10 8.66 -13.30
CA ILE A 126 -5.25 8.18 -12.52
C ILE A 126 -6.18 9.32 -12.15
N VAL A 127 -5.64 10.45 -11.67
CA VAL A 127 -6.43 11.63 -11.30
C VAL A 127 -7.19 12.19 -12.50
N ALA A 128 -6.53 12.33 -13.66
CA ALA A 128 -7.17 12.79 -14.89
C ALA A 128 -8.28 11.83 -15.34
N ALA A 129 -8.01 10.52 -15.35
CA ALA A 129 -9.01 9.52 -15.72
C ALA A 129 -10.24 9.56 -14.78
N HIS A 130 -10.03 9.78 -13.48
CA HIS A 130 -11.11 9.92 -12.51
C HIS A 130 -11.98 11.17 -12.77
N ARG A 131 -11.41 12.22 -13.38
CA ARG A 131 -12.12 13.44 -13.80
C ARG A 131 -12.73 13.35 -15.19
N GLY A 132 -12.54 12.22 -15.90
CA GLY A 132 -12.94 12.09 -17.31
C GLY A 132 -12.05 12.87 -18.28
N GLU A 133 -10.84 13.23 -17.85
CA GLU A 133 -9.86 13.98 -18.62
C GLU A 133 -8.81 13.05 -19.25
N VAL A 134 -8.13 13.52 -20.31
CA VAL A 134 -6.98 12.82 -20.87
C VAL A 134 -5.77 13.08 -19.97
N GLY A 135 -5.26 12.02 -19.37
CA GLY A 135 -4.08 12.10 -18.50
C GLY A 135 -2.78 12.40 -19.25
N PRO A 136 -1.75 12.89 -18.55
CA PRO A 136 -0.44 13.06 -19.14
C PRO A 136 0.10 11.72 -19.64
N THR A 137 0.85 11.76 -20.74
CA THR A 137 1.65 10.63 -21.21
C THR A 137 3.10 11.06 -21.13
N PHE A 138 3.86 10.54 -20.18
CA PHE A 138 5.27 10.85 -20.10
C PHE A 138 6.03 10.13 -21.21
N SER A 139 6.70 10.93 -22.03
CA SER A 139 7.66 10.47 -23.01
C SER A 139 8.95 10.00 -22.32
N TRP A 140 9.76 9.20 -23.03
CA TRP A 140 11.06 8.77 -22.54
C TRP A 140 12.00 9.95 -22.19
N PRO A 141 12.11 11.03 -23.01
CA PRO A 141 12.91 12.20 -22.65
C PRO A 141 12.50 12.85 -21.32
N GLU A 142 11.21 12.95 -21.02
CA GLU A 142 10.73 13.49 -19.75
C GLU A 142 11.13 12.58 -18.57
N ALA A 143 11.03 11.26 -18.74
CA ALA A 143 11.50 10.30 -17.74
C ALA A 143 13.01 10.41 -17.51
N GLN A 144 13.81 10.58 -18.56
CA GLN A 144 15.26 10.80 -18.44
C GLN A 144 15.56 12.08 -17.64
N GLN A 145 14.83 13.16 -17.90
CA GLN A 145 15.00 14.41 -17.16
C GLN A 145 14.72 14.25 -15.65
N LEU A 146 13.73 13.43 -15.28
CA LEU A 146 13.48 13.09 -13.87
C LEU A 146 14.67 12.35 -13.26
N LEU A 147 15.29 11.40 -13.97
CA LEU A 147 16.46 10.67 -13.48
C LEU A 147 17.66 11.60 -13.27
N VAL A 148 17.92 12.50 -14.24
CA VAL A 148 18.97 13.53 -14.12
C VAL A 148 18.71 14.43 -12.91
N THR A 149 17.46 14.84 -12.69
CA THR A 149 17.05 15.68 -11.56
C THR A 149 17.15 14.95 -10.22
N PHE A 150 16.88 13.65 -10.21
CA PHE A 150 16.92 12.81 -9.01
C PHE A 150 18.35 12.44 -8.57
N TRP A 151 19.30 12.41 -9.51
CA TRP A 151 20.68 11.98 -9.27
C TRP A 151 21.40 12.78 -8.16
N PRO A 152 21.37 14.12 -8.10
CA PRO A 152 22.07 14.88 -7.05
C PRO A 152 21.54 14.62 -5.63
N VAL A 153 20.28 14.18 -5.51
CA VAL A 153 19.61 13.91 -4.22
C VAL A 153 20.03 12.54 -3.67
N THR A 154 20.24 11.56 -4.55
CA THR A 154 20.58 10.17 -4.15
C THR A 154 22.07 9.84 -4.27
N GLY A 155 22.80 10.54 -5.15
CA GLY A 155 24.20 10.31 -5.46
C GLY A 155 25.20 10.71 -4.35
N ARG A 156 24.75 11.36 -3.27
CA ARG A 156 25.62 11.69 -2.11
C ARG A 156 25.74 10.56 -1.09
N CYS A 157 25.16 9.39 -1.35
CA CYS A 157 25.16 8.28 -0.40
C CYS A 157 26.43 7.38 -0.47
N THR A 158 27.53 7.86 -1.05
CA THR A 158 28.77 7.08 -1.24
C THR A 158 29.99 7.71 -0.55
N THR A 159 29.95 7.92 0.76
CA THR A 159 31.14 7.86 1.63
C THR A 159 30.71 7.53 3.06
N ARG A 160 30.41 6.25 3.36
CA ARG A 160 30.51 5.79 4.74
C ARG A 160 32.00 5.68 5.06
N ALA A 161 32.53 6.66 5.78
CA ALA A 161 33.86 6.59 6.37
C ALA A 161 33.97 5.27 7.14
N THR A 162 34.97 4.47 6.80
CA THR A 162 35.41 3.30 7.56
C THR A 162 35.82 3.75 8.95
N ARG A 163 34.88 3.73 9.91
CA ARG A 163 35.25 3.78 11.34
C ARG A 163 35.92 2.46 11.68
N SER A 164 37.24 2.49 11.74
CA SER A 164 38.06 1.45 12.38
C SER A 164 37.54 1.26 13.81
N ILE A 165 37.09 0.05 14.10
CA ILE A 165 36.85 -0.41 15.45
C ILE A 165 38.23 -0.74 16.01
N ARG A 166 38.66 0.03 17.02
CA ARG A 166 39.68 -0.38 17.99
C ARG A 166 38.95 -0.82 19.24
#